data_AF-A0A060X1D5-F1
#
_entry.id   AF-A0A060X1D5-F1
#
_cell.length_a   1.000
_cell.length_b   1.000
_cell.length_c   1.000
_cell.angle_alpha   90.00
_cell.angle_beta   90.00
_cell.angle_gamma   90.00
#
_symmetry.space_group_name_H-M   'P 1'
#
loop_
_entity.id
_entity.type
_entity.pdbx_description
1 polymer ?
#
loop_
_entity_poly.entity_id
_entity_poly.type
_entity_poly.pdbx_seq_one_letter_code
_entity_poly.pdbx_strand_id
1 'polypeptide(L)'
;MISGMYLGEIVRNVLLEFTTKGLLFRGKLSERLKTRGIFETKFLSQIESDRLALRQVRSILQHLGLTSSTCDDSILVKEVCSVVACRAAQLCGAGLAAVVDKIRQNRNLPELKITVGVDGTLYKLHPQ
;
A
#
# COMPACT_ATOMS: atom_id res chain seq x y z
N MET A 1 -7.51 -3.78 -7.59
CA MET A 1 -6.08 -3.96 -7.27
C MET A 1 -5.31 -2.64 -7.10
N ILE A 2 -5.92 -1.48 -7.38
CA ILE A 2 -5.23 -0.17 -7.39
C ILE A 2 -5.82 0.82 -6.36
N SER A 3 -7.15 0.90 -6.24
CA SER A 3 -7.80 1.90 -5.38
C SER A 3 -7.48 1.74 -3.89
N GLY A 4 -7.27 2.87 -3.21
CA GLY A 4 -6.90 2.94 -1.80
C GLY A 4 -7.89 2.30 -0.84
N MET A 5 -9.18 2.22 -1.21
CA MET A 5 -10.21 1.50 -0.45
C MET A 5 -9.88 0.01 -0.27
N TYR A 6 -9.15 -0.59 -1.22
CA TYR A 6 -8.87 -2.03 -1.25
C TYR A 6 -7.43 -2.38 -0.88
N LEU A 7 -6.47 -1.47 -1.04
CA LEU A 7 -5.05 -1.77 -0.76
C LEU A 7 -4.84 -2.19 0.69
N GLY A 8 -5.53 -1.52 1.62
CA GLY A 8 -5.46 -1.87 3.03
C GLY A 8 -5.97 -3.26 3.35
N GLU A 9 -7.05 -3.70 2.69
CA GLU A 9 -7.57 -5.07 2.84
C GLU A 9 -6.63 -6.12 2.25
N ILE A 10 -5.92 -5.79 1.16
CA ILE A 10 -4.90 -6.69 0.61
C ILE A 10 -3.77 -6.86 1.62
N VAL A 11 -3.26 -5.77 2.18
CA VAL A 11 -2.24 -5.81 3.25
C VAL A 11 -2.77 -6.60 4.45
N ARG A 12 -3.97 -6.33 4.93
CA ARG A 12 -4.59 -7.04 6.07
C ARG A 12 -4.61 -8.55 5.86
N ASN A 13 -5.02 -9.02 4.68
CA ASN A 13 -5.08 -10.45 4.39
C ASN A 13 -3.68 -11.10 4.32
N VAL A 14 -2.68 -10.40 3.77
CA VAL A 14 -1.29 -10.89 3.80
C VAL A 14 -0.78 -10.99 5.24
N LEU A 15 -1.03 -9.98 6.06
CA LEU A 15 -0.63 -9.98 7.47
C LEU A 15 -1.34 -11.08 8.28
N LEU A 16 -2.62 -11.35 8.01
CA LEU A 16 -3.36 -12.48 8.61
C LEU A 16 -2.71 -13.82 8.27
N GLU A 17 -2.37 -14.04 7.01
CA GLU A 17 -1.74 -15.27 6.53
C GLU A 17 -0.35 -15.45 7.19
N PHE A 18 0.45 -14.39 7.23
CA PHE A 18 1.77 -14.41 7.87
C PHE A 18 1.68 -14.64 9.38
N THR A 19 0.67 -14.07 10.04
CA THR A 19 0.40 -14.34 11.46
C THR A 19 0.01 -15.80 11.67
N THR A 20 -0.86 -16.35 10.81
CA THR A 20 -1.30 -17.76 10.89
C THR A 20 -0.13 -18.73 10.69
N LYS A 21 0.86 -18.36 9.86
CA LYS A 21 2.12 -19.08 9.66
C LYS A 21 3.16 -18.87 10.77
N GLY A 22 2.86 -18.06 11.79
CA GLY A 22 3.78 -17.76 12.89
C GLY A 22 4.91 -16.78 12.54
N LEU A 23 4.88 -16.15 11.36
CA LEU A 23 5.90 -15.21 10.89
C LEU A 23 5.74 -13.80 11.47
N LEU A 24 4.52 -13.44 11.89
CA LEU A 24 4.20 -12.15 12.49
C LEU A 24 3.52 -12.30 13.84
N PHE A 25 3.71 -11.30 14.70
CA PHE A 25 3.03 -11.14 15.99
C PHE A 25 3.11 -12.38 16.89
N ARG A 26 4.19 -13.16 16.76
CA ARG A 26 4.41 -14.45 17.45
C ARG A 26 3.28 -15.46 17.24
N GLY A 27 2.64 -15.43 16.07
CA GLY A 27 1.51 -16.30 15.74
C GLY A 27 0.19 -15.93 16.41
N LYS A 28 0.12 -14.82 17.14
CA LYS A 28 -1.08 -14.42 17.87
C LYS A 28 -1.99 -13.56 16.98
N LEU A 29 -3.07 -14.16 16.51
CA LEU A 29 -4.14 -13.46 15.79
C LEU A 29 -4.91 -12.54 16.75
N SER A 30 -4.84 -11.23 16.49
CA SER A 30 -5.67 -10.25 17.22
C SER A 30 -7.05 -10.11 16.55
N GLU A 31 -8.09 -9.86 17.35
CA GLU A 31 -9.44 -9.56 16.82
C GLU A 31 -9.46 -8.31 15.93
N ARG A 32 -8.56 -7.36 16.22
CA ARG A 32 -8.34 -6.17 15.39
C ARG A 32 -7.87 -6.53 13.99
N LEU A 33 -6.93 -7.48 13.84
CA LEU A 33 -6.45 -7.90 12.52
C LEU A 33 -7.53 -8.63 11.68
N LYS A 34 -8.51 -9.25 12.33
CA LYS A 34 -9.69 -9.85 11.69
C LYS A 34 -10.73 -8.82 11.24
N THR A 35 -10.67 -7.61 11.80
CA THR A 35 -11.63 -6.55 11.50
C THR A 35 -11.35 -5.95 10.12
N ARG A 36 -12.32 -6.02 9.22
CA ARG A 36 -12.23 -5.41 7.88
C ARG A 36 -12.13 -3.89 7.99
N GLY A 37 -11.35 -3.29 7.09
CA GLY A 37 -11.21 -1.83 6.98
C GLY A 37 -10.30 -1.21 8.04
N ILE A 38 -9.61 -2.01 8.86
CA ILE A 38 -8.70 -1.49 9.89
C ILE A 38 -7.47 -0.78 9.30
N PHE A 39 -7.01 -1.23 8.14
CA PHE A 39 -5.94 -0.57 7.40
C PHE A 39 -6.53 0.41 6.39
N GLU A 40 -6.79 1.64 6.82
CA GLU A 40 -7.15 2.72 5.91
C GLU A 40 -5.95 3.20 5.07
N THR A 41 -6.23 3.83 3.92
CA THR A 41 -5.20 4.39 3.02
C THR A 41 -4.25 5.35 3.72
N LYS A 42 -4.74 6.12 4.70
CA LYS A 42 -3.90 7.05 5.48
C LYS A 42 -2.77 6.31 6.22
N PHE A 43 -3.02 5.10 6.70
CA PHE A 43 -2.03 4.33 7.43
C PHE A 43 -0.99 3.72 6.50
N LEU A 44 -1.38 3.31 5.28
CA LEU A 44 -0.44 2.89 4.24
C LEU A 44 0.55 4.00 3.91
N SER A 45 0.04 5.20 3.61
CA SER A 45 0.86 6.38 3.34
C SER A 45 1.78 6.76 4.50
N GLN A 46 1.29 6.63 5.74
CA GLN A 46 2.12 6.88 6.92
C GLN A 46 3.23 5.82 7.05
N ILE A 47 2.90 4.53 7.03
CA ILE A 47 3.86 3.43 7.22
C ILE A 47 5.00 3.46 6.20
N GLU A 48 4.71 3.85 4.96
CA GLU A 48 5.71 3.94 3.89
C GLU A 48 6.54 5.21 3.91
N SER A 49 6.22 6.20 4.74
CA SER A 49 6.97 7.45 4.76
C SER A 49 8.44 7.22 5.18
N ASP A 50 9.37 7.59 4.29
CA ASP A 50 10.83 7.43 4.49
C ASP A 50 11.38 8.21 5.69
N ARG A 51 10.63 9.20 6.17
CA ARG A 51 11.00 10.03 7.33
C ARG A 51 10.62 9.40 8.67
N LEU A 52 9.88 8.29 8.68
CA LEU A 52 9.47 7.67 9.92
C LEU A 52 10.53 6.71 10.44
N ALA A 53 10.91 6.92 11.70
CA ALA A 53 11.65 5.91 12.45
C ALA A 53 10.76 4.68 12.65
N LEU A 54 11.35 3.47 12.67
CA LEU A 54 10.63 2.21 12.93
C LEU A 54 9.77 2.26 14.21
N ARG A 55 10.15 3.09 15.19
CA ARG A 55 9.38 3.36 16.41
C ARG A 55 8.01 3.99 16.13
N GLN A 56 7.89 4.86 15.14
CA GLN A 56 6.62 5.49 14.76
C GLN A 56 5.71 4.51 14.00
N VAL A 57 6.28 3.67 13.13
CA VAL A 57 5.54 2.57 12.50
C VAL A 57 4.95 1.65 13.58
N ARG A 58 5.75 1.27 14.57
CA ARG A 58 5.28 0.49 15.72
C ARG A 58 4.17 1.20 16.49
N SER A 59 4.28 2.52 16.72
CA SER A 59 3.23 3.31 17.37
C SER A 59 1.91 3.28 16.59
N ILE A 60 1.96 3.32 15.26
CA ILE A 60 0.76 3.20 14.41
C ILE A 60 0.15 1.80 14.57
N LEU A 61 0.96 0.73 14.51
CA LEU A 61 0.48 -0.64 14.70
C LEU A 61 -0.16 -0.84 16.08
N GLN A 62 0.45 -0.28 17.13
CA GLN A 62 -0.11 -0.29 18.48
C GLN A 62 -1.43 0.47 18.56
N HIS A 63 -1.55 1.62 17.89
CA HIS A 63 -2.79 2.40 17.83
C HIS A 63 -3.92 1.64 17.11
N LEU A 64 -3.58 0.81 16.12
CA LEU A 64 -4.50 -0.13 15.47
C LEU A 64 -4.85 -1.34 16.36
N GLY A 65 -4.33 -1.41 17.58
CA GLY A 65 -4.56 -2.50 18.52
C GLY A 65 -3.71 -3.74 18.27
N LEU A 66 -2.63 -3.61 17.49
CA LEU A 66 -1.60 -4.65 17.28
C LEU A 66 -0.47 -4.46 18.30
N THR A 67 -0.82 -4.62 19.58
CA THR A 67 0.05 -4.31 20.73
C THR A 67 1.24 -5.26 20.89
N SER A 68 1.14 -6.48 20.35
CA SER A 68 2.22 -7.48 20.35
C SER A 68 3.29 -7.26 19.28
N SER A 69 3.24 -6.14 18.56
CA SER A 69 4.20 -5.80 17.49
C SER A 69 5.61 -5.54 18.03
N THR A 70 6.57 -6.24 17.43
CA THR A 70 8.02 -6.06 17.59
C THR A 70 8.57 -5.10 16.53
N CYS A 71 9.85 -4.74 16.64
CA CYS A 71 10.52 -3.96 15.59
C CYS A 71 10.58 -4.75 14.26
N ASP A 72 10.85 -6.06 14.34
CA ASP A 72 10.90 -6.93 13.16
C ASP A 72 9.53 -7.04 12.48
N ASP A 73 8.44 -7.16 13.27
CA ASP A 73 7.07 -7.11 12.74
C ASP A 73 6.82 -5.78 11.99
N SER A 74 7.37 -4.67 12.50
CA SER A 74 7.17 -3.34 11.90
C SER A 74 7.91 -3.21 10.56
N ILE A 75 9.10 -3.80 10.44
CA ILE A 75 9.85 -3.87 9.18
C ILE A 75 9.07 -4.68 8.16
N LEU A 76 8.59 -5.87 8.55
CA LEU A 76 7.88 -6.76 7.65
C LEU A 76 6.53 -6.19 7.21
N VAL A 77 5.79 -5.52 8.11
CA VAL A 77 4.57 -4.79 7.74
C VAL A 77 4.87 -3.68 6.74
N LYS A 78 5.94 -2.90 6.96
CA LYS A 78 6.35 -1.85 6.01
C LYS A 78 6.66 -2.42 4.63
N GLU A 79 7.37 -3.54 4.57
CA GLU A 79 7.70 -4.23 3.32
C GLU A 79 6.44 -4.71 2.58
N VAL A 80 5.49 -5.31 3.30
CA VAL A 80 4.21 -5.76 2.72
C VAL A 80 3.43 -4.58 2.15
N CYS A 81 3.38 -3.45 2.86
CA CYS A 81 2.76 -2.22 2.34
C CYS A 81 3.41 -1.81 1.02
N SER A 82 4.74 -1.67 1.00
CA SER A 82 5.50 -1.19 -0.15
C SER A 82 5.29 -2.08 -1.39
N VAL A 83 5.33 -3.41 -1.23
CA VAL A 83 5.07 -4.33 -2.34
C VAL A 83 3.65 -4.17 -2.90
N VAL A 84 2.65 -4.01 -2.03
CA VAL A 84 1.25 -3.84 -2.45
C VAL A 84 1.03 -2.50 -3.16
N ALA A 85 1.61 -1.42 -2.64
CA ALA A 85 1.53 -0.09 -3.22
C ALA A 85 2.29 0.00 -4.56
N CYS A 86 3.51 -0.53 -4.63
CA CYS A 86 4.32 -0.57 -5.85
C CYS A 86 3.59 -1.29 -6.99
N ARG A 87 3.01 -2.46 -6.70
CA ARG A 87 2.21 -3.20 -7.68
C ARG A 87 0.98 -2.40 -8.12
N ALA A 88 0.31 -1.68 -7.22
CA ALA A 88 -0.82 -0.84 -7.56
C ALA A 88 -0.41 0.30 -8.52
N ALA A 89 0.72 0.95 -8.26
CA ALA A 89 1.28 1.99 -9.11
C ALA A 89 1.68 1.45 -10.49
N GLN A 90 2.34 0.30 -10.55
CA GLN A 90 2.75 -0.34 -11.81
C GLN A 90 1.54 -0.73 -12.68
N LEU A 91 0.49 -1.30 -12.09
CA LEU A 91 -0.73 -1.63 -12.82
C LEU A 91 -1.45 -0.37 -13.34
N CYS A 92 -1.44 0.71 -12.56
CA CYS A 92 -1.96 2.01 -12.99
C CYS A 92 -1.14 2.57 -14.16
N GLY A 93 0.19 2.53 -14.04
CA GLY A 93 1.12 2.98 -15.07
C GLY A 93 0.99 2.20 -16.38
N ALA A 94 0.83 0.88 -16.33
CA ALA A 94 0.61 0.05 -17.52
C ALA A 94 -0.70 0.42 -18.25
N GLY A 95 -1.78 0.66 -17.49
CA GLY A 95 -3.04 1.14 -18.06
C GLY A 95 -2.90 2.51 -18.72
N LEU A 96 -2.21 3.44 -18.05
CA LEU A 96 -1.97 4.77 -18.60
C LEU A 96 -1.08 4.72 -19.85
N ALA A 97 -0.03 3.90 -19.85
CA ALA A 97 0.87 3.67 -20.97
C ALA A 97 0.09 3.20 -22.21
N ALA A 98 -0.84 2.27 -22.06
CA ALA A 98 -1.70 1.80 -23.15
C ALA A 98 -2.60 2.92 -23.71
N VAL A 99 -3.17 3.77 -22.85
CA VAL A 99 -4.00 4.91 -23.27
C VAL A 99 -3.19 5.94 -24.04
N VAL A 100 -2.03 6.35 -23.53
CA VAL A 100 -1.19 7.36 -24.20
C VAL A 100 -0.63 6.83 -25.52
N ASP A 101 -0.24 5.55 -25.59
CA ASP A 101 0.24 4.95 -26.83
C ASP A 101 -0.91 4.82 -27.85
N LYS A 102 -2.13 4.47 -27.42
CA LYS A 102 -3.29 4.47 -28.30
C LYS A 102 -3.59 5.85 -28.88
N ILE A 103 -3.49 6.92 -28.09
CA ILE A 103 -3.65 8.30 -28.57
C ILE A 103 -2.56 8.65 -29.58
N ARG A 104 -1.31 8.27 -29.31
CA ARG A 104 -0.16 8.51 -30.20
C ARG A 104 -0.36 7.82 -31.56
N GLN A 105 -0.73 6.55 -31.54
CA GLN A 105 -1.01 5.75 -32.73
C GLN A 105 -2.19 6.32 -33.53
N ASN A 106 -3.29 6.67 -32.86
CA ASN A 106 -4.48 7.24 -33.54
C ASN A 106 -4.17 8.57 -34.26
N ARG A 107 -3.14 9.30 -33.83
CA ARG A 107 -2.68 10.55 -34.46
C ARG A 107 -1.48 10.35 -35.41
N ASN A 108 -1.03 9.10 -35.61
CA ASN A 108 0.15 8.74 -36.39
C ASN A 108 1.41 9.55 -36.02
N LEU A 109 1.61 9.80 -34.73
CA LEU A 109 2.75 10.59 -34.25
C LEU A 109 3.95 9.68 -33.89
N PRO A 110 5.18 10.03 -34.31
CA PRO A 110 6.38 9.34 -33.84
C PRO A 110 6.61 9.55 -32.34
N GLU A 111 6.26 10.74 -31.82
CA GLU A 111 6.36 11.11 -30.40
C GLU A 111 5.10 11.89 -29.98
N LEU A 112 4.60 11.65 -28.76
CA LEU A 112 3.43 12.33 -28.21
C LEU A 112 3.79 13.04 -26.90
N LYS A 113 3.64 14.37 -26.88
CA LYS A 113 3.65 15.17 -25.66
C LYS A 113 2.21 15.36 -25.17
N ILE A 114 1.89 14.89 -23.97
CA ILE A 114 0.55 14.96 -23.37
C ILE A 114 0.66 15.23 -21.87
N THR A 115 -0.35 15.92 -21.32
CA THR A 115 -0.50 16.15 -19.88
C THR A 115 -1.69 15.35 -19.37
N VAL A 116 -1.53 14.67 -18.24
CA VAL A 116 -2.58 13.89 -17.58
C VAL A 116 -2.99 14.60 -16.30
N GLY A 117 -4.26 14.97 -16.19
CA GLY A 117 -4.83 15.48 -14.94
C GLY A 117 -5.07 14.33 -13.97
N VAL A 118 -4.55 14.45 -12.73
CA VAL A 118 -4.65 13.39 -11.72
C VAL A 118 -5.29 13.94 -10.45
N ASP A 119 -6.19 13.16 -9.85
CA ASP A 119 -6.77 13.43 -8.54
C ASP A 119 -6.93 12.11 -7.75
N GLY A 120 -7.03 12.21 -6.42
CA GLY A 120 -7.23 11.09 -5.52
C GLY A 120 -6.34 11.15 -4.28
N THR A 121 -6.94 10.86 -3.12
CA THR A 121 -6.24 10.91 -1.83
C THR A 121 -5.02 9.98 -1.77
N LEU A 122 -5.12 8.78 -2.36
CA LEU A 122 -3.98 7.86 -2.45
C LEU A 122 -2.84 8.49 -3.26
N TYR A 123 -3.12 9.01 -4.46
CA TYR A 123 -2.10 9.60 -5.32
C TYR A 123 -1.45 10.85 -4.70
N LYS A 124 -2.22 11.63 -3.91
CA LYS A 124 -1.71 12.85 -3.26
C LYS A 124 -0.89 12.58 -2.00
N LEU A 125 -1.26 11.56 -1.22
CA LEU A 125 -0.69 11.33 0.11
C LEU A 125 0.34 10.21 0.16
N HIS A 126 0.33 9.30 -0.82
CA HIS A 126 1.28 8.19 -0.85
C HIS A 126 2.69 8.70 -1.23
N PRO A 127 3.74 8.30 -0.49
CA PRO A 127 5.09 8.83 -0.70
C PRO A 127 5.75 8.34 -2.00
N GLN A 128 5.22 7.27 -2.60
CA GLN A 128 5.72 6.63 -3.83
C GLN A 128 4.62 6.44 -4.87
#